data_AF-A0A1Y2C3L8-F1
#
_entry.id   AF-A0A1Y2C3L8-F1
#
_cell.length_a   1.000
_cell.length_b   1.000
_cell.length_c   1.000
_cell.angle_alpha   90.00
_cell.angle_beta   90.00
_cell.angle_gamma   90.00
#
_symmetry.space_group_name_H-M   'P 1'
#
loop_
_entity.id
_entity.type
_entity.pdbx_description
1 polymer ?
#
loop_
_entity_poly.entity_id
_entity_poly.type
_entity_poly.pdbx_seq_one_letter_code
_entity_poly.pdbx_strand_id
1 'polypeptide(L)'
;MTFFDDEIGGKTIVELCRTVDRAKDVQKKMMKLMSKLITYVQDKDLQWIVICDQHNALFASNQALDKVFPFDVINYLSDRRGANIKVIISASANNEGYPTEMKGWFTHDIIAHKFDNDEFVPWCKHFKLTSGEEINPTSDKAIDALYWTGGVPYELYLLWHQPANSFHQKTNEYRKNRMTEMGESHAKFCRRLLPEEMNNLKECIARMALGLIRPEILVGMDRQLFDIIREPKEGRPYEFNELIVALNPVARRLLMVYHDKDVKGRIAEKYLLTTMELLKKFSFKYNLKVKAGLGALQYDRSIEFTEIIPFSGHKLPPSTSFTSNRSTLFIPESVNYPGYDFFIWDSKTKVISAFQVTIRNPFHSHAKIDSGSAKENCINWRSYCSATASDVYWVIPEGCVGSKSNNAVGNRVVLFESLTNQFPALENLIL
;
A
#
# COMPACT_ATOMS: atom_id res chain seq x y z
N MET A 1 10.24 -53.35 1.82
CA MET A 1 9.17 -52.94 2.75
C MET A 1 9.20 -51.42 2.79
N THR A 2 8.11 -50.79 2.42
CA THR A 2 7.97 -49.32 2.39
C THR A 2 7.11 -48.88 3.57
N PHE A 3 7.17 -47.59 3.96
CA PHE A 3 6.26 -47.02 4.96
C PHE A 3 4.78 -47.34 4.68
N PHE A 4 4.40 -47.44 3.40
CA PHE A 4 3.04 -47.78 2.98
C PHE A 4 2.59 -49.20 3.36
N ASP A 5 3.55 -50.11 3.54
CA ASP A 5 3.33 -51.50 3.92
C ASP A 5 3.27 -51.70 5.45
N ASP A 6 3.60 -50.66 6.22
CA ASP A 6 3.59 -50.73 7.68
C ASP A 6 2.15 -50.79 8.22
N GLU A 7 1.97 -51.50 9.33
CA GLU A 7 0.65 -51.74 9.93
C GLU A 7 0.40 -50.90 11.18
N ILE A 8 -0.80 -50.31 11.26
CA ILE A 8 -1.29 -49.58 12.44
C ILE A 8 -2.64 -50.15 12.90
N GLY A 9 -2.57 -51.09 13.85
CA GLY A 9 -3.74 -51.78 14.38
C GLY A 9 -4.37 -52.74 13.38
N GLY A 10 -3.54 -53.59 12.75
CA GLY A 10 -3.96 -54.66 11.82
C GLY A 10 -4.44 -54.18 10.45
N LYS A 11 -4.05 -52.97 10.05
CA LYS A 11 -4.29 -52.42 8.71
C LYS A 11 -3.04 -51.72 8.23
N THR A 12 -2.72 -51.87 6.95
CA THR A 12 -1.63 -51.12 6.34
C THR A 12 -1.97 -49.64 6.26
N ILE A 13 -0.96 -48.77 6.18
CA ILE A 13 -1.17 -47.33 5.99
C ILE A 13 -1.99 -47.05 4.72
N VAL A 14 -1.75 -47.82 3.64
CA VAL A 14 -2.54 -47.71 2.39
C VAL A 14 -4.02 -48.01 2.61
N GLU A 15 -4.34 -49.07 3.35
CA GLU A 15 -5.73 -49.42 3.67
C GLU A 15 -6.41 -48.36 4.52
N LEU A 16 -5.66 -47.74 5.43
CA LEU A 16 -6.15 -46.62 6.24
C LEU A 16 -6.45 -45.40 5.36
N CYS A 17 -5.57 -45.04 4.44
CA CYS A 17 -5.80 -43.95 3.47
C CYS A 17 -7.03 -44.21 2.59
N ARG A 18 -7.17 -45.44 2.04
CA ARG A 18 -8.36 -45.84 1.27
C ARG A 18 -9.66 -45.77 2.07
N THR A 19 -9.59 -45.96 3.38
CA THR A 19 -10.76 -45.84 4.27
C THR A 19 -11.19 -44.38 4.43
N VAL A 20 -10.25 -43.42 4.40
CA VAL A 20 -10.57 -41.99 4.43
C VAL A 20 -11.18 -41.55 3.10
N ASP A 21 -10.57 -41.93 1.98
CA ASP A 21 -11.03 -41.58 0.62
C ASP A 21 -12.48 -42.01 0.35
N ARG A 22 -12.87 -43.20 0.83
CA ARG A 22 -14.22 -43.76 0.64
C ARG A 22 -15.23 -43.34 1.72
N ALA A 23 -14.84 -42.47 2.65
CA ALA A 23 -15.68 -42.11 3.78
C ALA A 23 -16.78 -41.11 3.41
N LYS A 24 -17.99 -41.31 3.95
CA LYS A 24 -19.03 -40.27 3.92
C LYS A 24 -18.69 -39.06 4.81
N ASP A 25 -17.91 -39.28 5.86
CA ASP A 25 -17.42 -38.24 6.79
C ASP A 25 -15.89 -38.24 6.74
N VAL A 26 -15.36 -37.55 5.73
CA VAL A 26 -13.92 -37.50 5.41
C VAL A 26 -13.15 -36.84 6.54
N GLN A 27 -13.65 -35.73 7.11
CA GLN A 27 -13.00 -35.00 8.20
C GLN A 27 -12.77 -35.89 9.42
N LYS A 28 -13.82 -36.55 9.93
CA LYS A 28 -13.69 -37.42 11.11
C LYS A 28 -12.73 -38.59 10.87
N LYS A 29 -12.74 -39.17 9.67
CA LYS A 29 -11.84 -40.28 9.32
C LYS A 29 -10.40 -39.80 9.15
N MET A 30 -10.19 -38.64 8.56
CA MET A 30 -8.88 -38.01 8.45
C MET A 30 -8.30 -37.72 9.83
N MET A 31 -9.06 -37.10 10.74
CA MET A 31 -8.61 -36.83 12.12
C MET A 31 -8.24 -38.10 12.87
N LYS A 32 -9.01 -39.18 12.70
CA LYS A 32 -8.67 -40.50 13.28
C LYS A 32 -7.40 -41.09 12.68
N LEU A 33 -7.17 -40.91 11.38
CA LEU A 33 -5.93 -41.33 10.73
C LEU A 33 -4.74 -40.53 11.26
N MET A 34 -4.85 -39.21 11.35
CA MET A 34 -3.80 -38.33 11.89
C MET A 34 -3.42 -38.73 13.32
N SER A 35 -4.40 -38.96 14.19
CA SER A 35 -4.15 -39.44 15.56
C SER A 35 -3.35 -40.75 15.58
N LYS A 36 -3.69 -41.69 14.70
CA LYS A 36 -3.00 -42.99 14.60
C LYS A 36 -1.57 -42.83 14.08
N LEU A 37 -1.38 -42.00 13.05
CA LEU A 37 -0.07 -41.73 12.47
C LEU A 37 0.85 -41.02 13.46
N ILE A 38 0.33 -40.06 14.24
CA ILE A 38 1.12 -39.39 15.30
C ILE A 38 1.67 -40.41 16.28
N THR A 39 0.82 -41.28 16.83
CA THR A 39 1.27 -42.32 17.78
C THR A 39 2.27 -43.27 17.14
N TYR A 40 2.00 -43.74 15.92
CA TYR A 40 2.92 -44.62 15.21
C TYR A 40 4.29 -43.98 14.98
N VAL A 41 4.33 -42.73 14.52
CA VAL A 41 5.58 -41.98 14.29
C VAL A 41 6.37 -41.80 15.59
N GLN A 42 5.69 -41.54 16.70
CA GLN A 42 6.31 -41.39 18.02
C GLN A 42 6.83 -42.74 18.55
N ASP A 43 6.01 -43.80 18.50
CA ASP A 43 6.37 -45.13 19.01
C ASP A 43 7.53 -45.77 18.23
N LYS A 44 7.64 -45.43 16.94
CA LYS A 44 8.70 -45.93 16.05
C LYS A 44 9.90 -45.00 15.94
N ASP A 45 9.89 -43.88 16.67
CA ASP A 45 10.90 -42.83 16.60
C ASP A 45 11.22 -42.38 15.17
N LEU A 46 10.16 -42.23 14.35
CA LEU A 46 10.27 -41.78 12.97
C LEU A 46 10.22 -40.26 12.90
N GLN A 47 10.79 -39.68 11.85
CA GLN A 47 10.60 -38.27 11.53
C GLN A 47 9.48 -38.10 10.50
N TRP A 48 8.52 -37.22 10.77
CA TRP A 48 7.45 -36.87 9.84
C TRP A 48 7.47 -35.38 9.50
N ILE A 49 7.66 -35.06 8.22
CA ILE A 49 7.60 -33.69 7.72
C ILE A 49 6.31 -33.53 6.93
N VAL A 50 5.47 -32.58 7.35
CA VAL A 50 4.21 -32.22 6.72
C VAL A 50 4.40 -30.87 6.05
N ILE A 51 4.16 -30.80 4.75
CA ILE A 51 4.30 -29.58 3.96
C ILE A 51 2.93 -29.22 3.38
N CYS A 52 2.45 -28.01 3.66
CA CYS A 52 1.20 -27.49 3.14
C CYS A 52 1.45 -26.19 2.38
N ASP A 53 1.28 -26.23 1.05
CA ASP A 53 1.41 -25.03 0.23
C ASP A 53 0.11 -24.22 0.17
N GLN A 54 0.24 -22.90 -0.02
CA GLN A 54 -0.86 -21.96 -0.18
C GLN A 54 -1.87 -21.95 0.98
N HIS A 55 -1.39 -22.04 2.21
CA HIS A 55 -2.20 -21.97 3.43
C HIS A 55 -3.13 -20.74 3.46
N ASN A 56 -2.75 -19.63 2.84
CA ASN A 56 -3.56 -18.41 2.78
C ASN A 56 -4.69 -18.44 1.73
N ALA A 57 -4.74 -19.41 0.81
CA ALA A 57 -5.79 -19.53 -0.23
C ALA A 57 -7.19 -19.62 0.33
N LEU A 58 -7.30 -20.23 1.49
CA LEU A 58 -8.58 -20.61 2.06
C LEU A 58 -9.05 -19.59 3.11
N PHE A 59 -8.29 -18.50 3.35
CA PHE A 59 -8.67 -17.33 4.17
C PHE A 59 -9.54 -16.31 3.43
N ALA A 60 -9.81 -16.52 2.13
CA ALA A 60 -10.50 -15.58 1.25
C ALA A 60 -11.99 -15.34 1.57
N SER A 61 -12.49 -15.80 2.73
CA SER A 61 -13.87 -15.57 3.16
C SER A 61 -13.92 -15.35 4.67
N ASN A 62 -14.55 -14.25 5.10
CA ASN A 62 -14.69 -13.71 6.46
C ASN A 62 -15.35 -14.64 7.53
N GLN A 63 -15.02 -15.93 7.59
CA GLN A 63 -15.52 -16.84 8.61
C GLN A 63 -14.35 -17.44 9.39
N ALA A 64 -14.59 -17.77 10.66
CA ALA A 64 -13.63 -18.36 11.59
C ALA A 64 -13.12 -19.72 11.10
N LEU A 65 -12.13 -19.69 10.19
CA LEU A 65 -11.63 -20.81 9.39
C LEU A 65 -10.67 -21.72 10.15
N ASP A 66 -10.18 -21.31 11.32
CA ASP A 66 -9.25 -22.07 12.17
C ASP A 66 -9.80 -23.45 12.60
N LYS A 67 -11.12 -23.69 12.39
CA LYS A 67 -11.84 -24.92 12.68
C LYS A 67 -12.50 -25.59 11.47
N VAL A 68 -12.24 -25.11 10.26
CA VAL A 68 -12.85 -25.64 9.02
C VAL A 68 -11.87 -26.60 8.35
N PHE A 69 -12.36 -27.80 8.02
CA PHE A 69 -11.57 -28.79 7.30
C PHE A 69 -11.09 -28.23 5.94
N PRO A 70 -9.80 -28.35 5.58
CA PRO A 70 -8.77 -29.18 6.24
C PRO A 70 -7.84 -28.48 7.25
N PHE A 71 -8.07 -27.21 7.65
CA PHE A 71 -7.15 -26.50 8.58
C PHE A 71 -7.14 -27.05 9.99
N ASP A 72 -8.26 -27.61 10.42
CA ASP A 72 -8.34 -28.31 11.70
C ASP A 72 -7.31 -29.45 11.77
N VAL A 73 -6.96 -30.08 10.64
CA VAL A 73 -5.87 -31.06 10.55
C VAL A 73 -4.49 -30.42 10.76
N ILE A 74 -4.22 -29.27 10.14
CA ILE A 74 -2.93 -28.56 10.28
C ILE A 74 -2.75 -28.11 11.73
N ASN A 75 -3.77 -27.49 12.32
CA ASN A 75 -3.78 -27.08 13.72
C ASN A 75 -3.62 -28.28 14.65
N TYR A 76 -4.35 -29.38 14.39
CA TYR A 76 -4.25 -30.60 15.18
C TYR A 76 -2.86 -31.24 15.13
N LEU A 77 -2.24 -31.29 13.95
CA LEU A 77 -0.87 -31.79 13.79
C LEU A 77 0.11 -30.87 14.49
N SER A 78 -0.03 -29.55 14.34
CA SER A 78 0.82 -28.57 15.00
C SER A 78 0.76 -28.72 16.52
N ASP A 79 -0.44 -28.83 17.09
CA ASP A 79 -0.65 -28.96 18.55
C ASP A 79 -0.10 -30.29 19.11
N ARG A 80 0.03 -31.33 18.29
CA ARG A 80 0.40 -32.70 18.72
C ARG A 80 1.73 -33.18 18.15
N ARG A 81 2.51 -32.29 17.56
CA ARG A 81 3.69 -32.63 16.78
C ARG A 81 4.81 -33.32 17.57
N GLY A 82 4.95 -33.02 18.86
CA GLY A 82 6.12 -33.46 19.65
C GLY A 82 7.44 -33.04 18.98
N ALA A 83 8.53 -33.77 19.23
CA ALA A 83 9.83 -33.49 18.59
C ALA A 83 9.95 -34.09 17.16
N ASN A 84 9.16 -35.13 16.87
CA ASN A 84 9.34 -35.98 15.70
C ASN A 84 8.57 -35.50 14.47
N ILE A 85 7.59 -34.62 14.65
CA ILE A 85 6.76 -34.09 13.57
C ILE A 85 7.09 -32.62 13.33
N LYS A 86 7.37 -32.27 12.08
CA LYS A 86 7.58 -30.89 11.64
C LYS A 86 6.47 -30.51 10.67
N VAL A 87 5.77 -29.42 10.95
CA VAL A 87 4.74 -28.87 10.07
C VAL A 87 5.28 -27.58 9.45
N ILE A 88 5.32 -27.55 8.13
CA ILE A 88 5.79 -26.41 7.33
C ILE A 88 4.62 -25.97 6.48
N ILE A 89 4.26 -24.71 6.59
CA ILE A 89 3.20 -24.10 5.80
C ILE A 89 3.80 -22.95 4.98
N SER A 90 3.35 -22.79 3.74
CA SER A 90 3.67 -21.63 2.92
C SER A 90 2.40 -20.88 2.55
N ALA A 91 2.57 -19.60 2.25
CA ALA A 91 1.53 -18.76 1.70
C ALA A 91 1.90 -18.34 0.27
N SER A 92 0.90 -18.14 -0.56
CA SER A 92 1.06 -17.73 -1.94
C SER A 92 0.50 -16.33 -2.15
N ALA A 93 1.28 -15.47 -2.79
CA ALA A 93 0.86 -14.11 -3.15
C ALA A 93 -0.30 -14.08 -4.18
N ASN A 94 -0.65 -15.23 -4.77
CA ASN A 94 -1.79 -15.34 -5.68
C ASN A 94 -3.14 -15.32 -4.95
N ASN A 95 -3.14 -15.52 -3.63
CA ASN A 95 -4.35 -15.54 -2.82
C ASN A 95 -4.61 -14.18 -2.17
N GLU A 96 -5.88 -13.82 -2.00
CA GLU A 96 -6.29 -12.52 -1.46
C GLU A 96 -5.91 -12.31 0.02
N GLY A 97 -5.84 -13.40 0.80
CA GLY A 97 -5.44 -13.34 2.20
C GLY A 97 -3.93 -13.11 2.35
N TYR A 98 -3.52 -12.07 3.09
CA TYR A 98 -2.12 -11.92 3.46
C TYR A 98 -1.71 -13.07 4.40
N PRO A 99 -0.51 -13.65 4.26
CA PRO A 99 0.08 -14.44 5.33
C PRO A 99 0.27 -13.55 6.56
N THR A 100 -0.71 -13.57 7.46
CA THR A 100 -0.52 -12.98 8.78
C THR A 100 0.39 -13.90 9.59
N GLU A 101 1.30 -13.31 10.37
CA GLU A 101 2.08 -14.07 11.34
C GLU A 101 1.11 -14.85 12.23
N MET A 102 1.15 -16.18 12.11
CA MET A 102 0.29 -17.04 12.89
C MET A 102 0.85 -17.10 14.30
N LYS A 103 0.03 -16.71 15.28
CA LYS A 103 0.43 -16.73 16.69
C LYS A 103 0.94 -18.12 17.09
N GLY A 104 2.14 -18.18 17.64
CA GLY A 104 2.77 -19.44 18.08
C GLY A 104 3.49 -20.22 16.98
N TRP A 105 3.53 -19.70 15.75
CA TRP A 105 4.32 -20.24 14.66
C TRP A 105 5.59 -19.43 14.47
N PHE A 106 6.67 -20.12 14.08
CA PHE A 106 7.87 -19.48 13.61
C PHE A 106 7.69 -19.12 12.13
N THR A 107 7.80 -17.85 11.77
CA THR A 107 7.59 -17.36 10.41
C THR A 107 8.92 -16.97 9.78
N HIS A 108 9.16 -17.46 8.57
CA HIS A 108 10.26 -16.99 7.72
C HIS A 108 9.67 -16.21 6.54
N ASP A 109 10.05 -14.94 6.41
CA ASP A 109 9.68 -14.13 5.25
C ASP A 109 10.70 -14.32 4.14
N ILE A 110 10.37 -15.19 3.19
CA ILE A 110 11.21 -15.45 2.00
C ILE A 110 10.97 -14.38 0.92
N ILE A 111 9.84 -13.67 0.95
CA ILE A 111 9.49 -12.67 -0.07
C ILE A 111 10.35 -11.41 0.10
N ALA A 112 10.67 -11.06 1.35
CA ALA A 112 11.63 -10.00 1.66
C ALA A 112 13.06 -10.31 1.15
N HIS A 113 13.39 -11.59 0.92
CA HIS A 113 14.68 -12.01 0.36
C HIS A 113 14.66 -11.95 -1.17
N LYS A 114 14.95 -10.77 -1.69
CA LYS A 114 15.25 -10.52 -3.11
C LYS A 114 16.70 -10.92 -3.39
N PHE A 115 16.97 -11.49 -4.56
CA PHE A 115 18.32 -11.84 -4.95
C PHE A 115 19.23 -10.62 -4.90
N ASP A 116 20.29 -10.74 -4.11
CA ASP A 116 21.40 -9.81 -4.13
C ASP A 116 22.34 -10.12 -5.30
N ASN A 117 23.44 -9.37 -5.38
CA ASN A 117 24.43 -9.56 -6.43
C ASN A 117 25.06 -10.96 -6.38
N ASP A 118 25.24 -11.54 -5.18
CA ASP A 118 25.92 -12.82 -4.99
C ASP A 118 25.01 -13.99 -5.39
N GLU A 119 23.71 -13.92 -5.09
CA GLU A 119 22.68 -14.87 -5.52
C GLU A 119 22.36 -14.75 -7.02
N PHE A 120 22.57 -13.58 -7.61
CA PHE A 120 22.39 -13.38 -9.04
C PHE A 120 23.50 -14.02 -9.89
N VAL A 121 24.74 -14.13 -9.38
CA VAL A 121 25.83 -14.82 -10.08
C VAL A 121 25.49 -16.29 -10.45
N PRO A 122 25.06 -17.16 -9.51
CA PRO A 122 24.70 -18.53 -9.83
C PRO A 122 23.45 -18.60 -10.72
N TRP A 123 22.51 -17.65 -10.62
CA TRP A 123 21.38 -17.56 -11.54
C TRP A 123 21.83 -17.42 -12.99
N CYS A 124 22.69 -16.44 -13.30
CA CYS A 124 23.22 -16.23 -14.65
C CYS A 124 23.99 -17.44 -15.20
N LYS A 125 24.66 -18.21 -14.33
CA LYS A 125 25.39 -19.42 -14.71
C LYS A 125 24.47 -20.60 -15.02
N HIS A 126 23.40 -20.77 -14.25
CA HIS A 126 22.49 -21.90 -14.36
C HIS A 126 21.46 -21.70 -15.47
N PHE A 127 20.89 -20.49 -15.56
CA PHE A 127 19.85 -20.15 -16.53
C PHE A 127 20.46 -19.56 -17.80
N LYS A 128 20.84 -20.45 -18.73
CA LYS A 128 21.35 -20.05 -20.04
C LYS A 128 20.24 -19.48 -20.93
N LEU A 129 20.58 -18.46 -21.72
CA LEU A 129 19.67 -17.92 -22.72
C LEU A 129 19.55 -18.89 -23.90
N THR A 130 18.36 -18.95 -24.51
CA THR A 130 18.10 -19.77 -25.71
C THR A 130 19.01 -19.39 -26.89
N SER A 131 19.48 -18.14 -26.93
CA SER A 131 20.44 -17.65 -27.92
C SER A 131 21.86 -18.20 -27.74
N GLY A 132 22.15 -18.84 -26.60
CA GLY A 132 23.50 -19.26 -26.22
C GLY A 132 24.38 -18.12 -25.70
N GLU A 133 23.88 -16.88 -25.63
CA GLU A 133 24.58 -15.75 -25.02
C GLU A 133 24.84 -16.03 -23.52
N GLU A 134 26.11 -15.94 -23.11
CA GLU A 134 26.50 -16.00 -21.71
C GLU A 134 26.41 -14.61 -21.08
N ILE A 135 25.72 -14.50 -19.93
CA ILE A 135 25.51 -13.24 -19.24
C ILE A 135 26.62 -13.05 -18.21
N ASN A 136 27.40 -11.97 -18.35
CA ASN A 136 28.27 -11.50 -17.27
C ASN A 136 27.41 -10.82 -16.18
N PRO A 137 27.33 -11.36 -14.95
CA PRO A 137 26.47 -10.83 -13.88
C PRO A 137 26.79 -9.39 -13.48
N THR A 138 28.04 -8.95 -13.68
CA THR A 138 28.49 -7.59 -13.33
C THR A 138 28.37 -6.60 -14.48
N SER A 139 27.82 -7.00 -15.63
CA SER A 139 27.62 -6.10 -16.76
C SER A 139 26.44 -5.17 -16.53
N ASP A 140 26.48 -3.96 -17.11
CA ASP A 140 25.39 -2.97 -17.01
C ASP A 140 24.02 -3.55 -17.42
N LYS A 141 24.00 -4.44 -18.42
CA LYS A 141 22.77 -5.11 -18.87
C LYS A 141 22.21 -6.05 -17.80
N ALA A 142 23.08 -6.78 -17.11
CA ALA A 142 22.70 -7.71 -16.05
C ALA A 142 22.22 -6.96 -14.81
N ILE A 143 22.89 -5.85 -14.46
CA ILE A 143 22.47 -4.94 -13.38
C ILE A 143 21.12 -4.28 -13.72
N ASP A 144 20.92 -3.83 -14.97
CA ASP A 144 19.63 -3.27 -15.42
C ASP A 144 18.51 -4.30 -15.31
N ALA A 145 18.76 -5.55 -15.72
CA ALA A 145 17.78 -6.64 -15.58
C ALA A 145 17.43 -6.91 -14.11
N LEU A 146 18.44 -7.01 -13.23
CA LEU A 146 18.24 -7.22 -11.79
C LEU A 146 17.45 -6.06 -11.15
N TYR A 147 17.74 -4.82 -11.56
CA TYR A 147 17.00 -3.64 -11.14
C TYR A 147 15.53 -3.72 -11.54
N TRP A 148 15.22 -4.00 -12.81
CA TRP A 148 13.84 -4.03 -13.31
C TRP A 148 12.98 -5.15 -12.72
N THR A 149 13.60 -6.27 -12.36
CA THR A 149 12.92 -7.38 -11.68
C THR A 149 12.88 -7.20 -10.18
N GLY A 150 13.64 -6.25 -9.63
CA GLY A 150 13.81 -6.03 -8.20
C GLY A 150 14.45 -7.23 -7.50
N GLY A 151 15.23 -8.05 -8.21
CA GLY A 151 15.80 -9.28 -7.66
C GLY A 151 14.78 -10.37 -7.34
N VAL A 152 13.52 -10.24 -7.75
CA VAL A 152 12.49 -11.26 -7.49
C VAL A 152 12.72 -12.45 -8.43
N PRO A 153 12.95 -13.69 -7.93
CA PRO A 153 13.30 -14.83 -8.77
C PRO A 153 12.26 -15.15 -9.85
N TYR A 154 10.98 -15.00 -9.52
CA TYR A 154 9.89 -15.19 -10.48
C TYR A 154 9.92 -14.15 -11.61
N GLU A 155 10.18 -12.87 -11.29
CA GLU A 155 10.27 -11.81 -12.29
C GLU A 155 11.53 -11.97 -13.17
N LEU A 156 12.64 -12.43 -12.59
CA LEU A 156 13.83 -12.85 -13.35
C LEU A 156 13.53 -14.00 -14.31
N TYR A 157 12.77 -15.01 -13.86
CA TYR A 157 12.34 -16.10 -14.72
C TYR A 157 11.53 -15.58 -15.92
N LEU A 158 10.55 -14.70 -15.69
CA LEU A 158 9.74 -14.09 -16.75
C LEU A 158 10.60 -13.28 -17.74
N LEU A 159 11.62 -12.58 -17.26
CA LEU A 159 12.55 -11.84 -18.11
C LEU A 159 13.37 -12.78 -19.01
N TRP A 160 13.92 -13.86 -18.45
CA TRP A 160 14.72 -14.83 -19.20
C TRP A 160 13.94 -15.50 -20.33
N HIS A 161 12.64 -15.73 -20.11
CA HIS A 161 11.75 -16.44 -21.04
C HIS A 161 11.08 -15.53 -22.08
N GLN A 162 11.42 -14.24 -22.15
CA GLN A 162 10.90 -13.37 -23.23
C GLN A 162 11.34 -13.88 -24.60
N PRO A 163 10.51 -13.76 -25.65
CA PRO A 163 10.77 -14.33 -26.98
C PRO A 163 11.86 -13.61 -27.80
N ALA A 164 12.63 -12.69 -27.22
CA ALA A 164 13.70 -11.96 -27.90
C ALA A 164 15.03 -12.72 -27.98
N ASN A 165 15.85 -12.37 -28.97
CA ASN A 165 17.13 -13.04 -29.27
C ASN A 165 18.30 -12.54 -28.41
N SER A 166 18.30 -11.28 -27.98
CA SER A 166 19.36 -10.71 -27.15
C SER A 166 18.87 -10.38 -25.75
N PHE A 167 19.76 -10.46 -24.76
CA PHE A 167 19.39 -10.17 -23.37
C PHE A 167 18.82 -8.75 -23.15
N HIS A 168 19.37 -7.76 -23.86
CA HIS A 168 18.87 -6.39 -23.80
C HIS A 168 17.44 -6.27 -24.35
N GLN A 169 17.15 -6.92 -25.48
CA GLN A 169 15.80 -6.94 -26.04
C GLN A 169 14.83 -7.69 -25.12
N LYS A 170 15.25 -8.82 -24.52
CA LYS A 170 14.45 -9.54 -23.53
C LYS A 170 14.06 -8.62 -22.36
N THR A 171 15.01 -7.84 -21.85
CA THR A 171 14.75 -6.88 -20.75
C THR A 171 13.72 -5.81 -21.17
N ASN A 172 13.85 -5.25 -22.37
CA ASN A 172 12.90 -4.26 -22.90
C ASN A 172 11.50 -4.85 -23.13
N GLU A 173 11.42 -6.06 -23.69
CA GLU A 173 10.14 -6.77 -23.90
C GLU A 173 9.48 -7.13 -22.57
N TYR A 174 10.25 -7.65 -21.61
CA TYR A 174 9.77 -7.92 -20.26
C TYR A 174 9.12 -6.68 -19.64
N ARG A 175 9.82 -5.54 -19.64
CA ARG A 175 9.28 -4.29 -19.07
C ARG A 175 7.95 -3.90 -19.70
N LYS A 176 7.82 -4.02 -21.03
CA LYS A 176 6.61 -3.65 -21.77
C LYS A 176 5.47 -4.63 -21.49
N ASN A 177 5.73 -5.94 -21.63
CA ASN A 177 4.74 -6.99 -21.48
C ASN A 177 4.25 -7.06 -20.03
N ARG A 178 5.19 -7.01 -19.07
CA ARG A 178 4.90 -7.08 -17.65
C ARG A 178 4.07 -5.90 -17.16
N MET A 179 4.33 -4.69 -17.66
CA MET A 179 3.49 -3.51 -17.38
C MET A 179 2.03 -3.74 -17.80
N THR A 180 1.80 -4.33 -18.97
CA THR A 180 0.45 -4.66 -19.45
C THR A 180 -0.20 -5.73 -18.59
N GLU A 181 0.49 -6.85 -18.34
CA GLU A 181 -0.03 -7.96 -17.53
C GLU A 181 -0.39 -7.54 -16.10
N MET A 182 0.53 -6.83 -15.43
CA MET A 182 0.29 -6.29 -14.10
C MET A 182 -0.87 -5.29 -14.14
N GLY A 183 -0.96 -4.44 -15.17
CA GLY A 183 -2.06 -3.50 -15.34
C GLY A 183 -3.42 -4.19 -15.48
N GLU A 184 -3.51 -5.25 -16.26
CA GLU A 184 -4.74 -6.04 -16.41
C GLU A 184 -5.13 -6.77 -15.12
N SER A 185 -4.16 -7.34 -14.40
CA SER A 185 -4.39 -7.98 -13.11
C SER A 185 -4.89 -6.96 -12.08
N HIS A 186 -4.19 -5.83 -11.98
CA HIS A 186 -4.50 -4.76 -11.06
C HIS A 186 -5.86 -4.12 -11.36
N ALA A 187 -6.23 -3.98 -12.63
CA ALA A 187 -7.55 -3.56 -13.07
C ALA A 187 -8.65 -4.47 -12.52
N LYS A 188 -8.47 -5.79 -12.64
CA LYS A 188 -9.41 -6.80 -12.15
C LYS A 188 -9.49 -6.79 -10.61
N PHE A 189 -8.36 -6.61 -9.94
CA PHE A 189 -8.29 -6.41 -8.49
C PHE A 189 -9.09 -5.19 -8.06
N CYS A 190 -8.81 -4.02 -8.63
CA CYS A 190 -9.49 -2.75 -8.32
C CYS A 190 -11.02 -2.81 -8.46
N ARG A 191 -11.54 -3.56 -9.45
CA ARG A 191 -12.99 -3.71 -9.67
C ARG A 191 -13.72 -4.45 -8.56
N ARG A 192 -13.00 -5.24 -7.75
CA ARG A 192 -13.57 -6.01 -6.63
C ARG A 192 -13.58 -5.23 -5.32
N LEU A 193 -12.84 -4.12 -5.24
CA LEU A 193 -12.69 -3.35 -4.02
C LEU A 193 -13.95 -2.56 -3.68
N LEU A 194 -14.28 -2.54 -2.40
CA LEU A 194 -15.25 -1.61 -1.83
C LEU A 194 -14.70 -0.16 -1.86
N PRO A 195 -15.56 0.87 -1.76
CA PRO A 195 -15.11 2.26 -1.79
C PRO A 195 -14.06 2.63 -0.73
N GLU A 196 -14.18 2.07 0.47
CA GLU A 196 -13.21 2.27 1.57
C GLU A 196 -11.84 1.66 1.22
N GLU A 197 -11.83 0.43 0.71
CA GLU A 197 -10.64 -0.28 0.26
C GLU A 197 -9.94 0.43 -0.89
N MET A 198 -10.71 0.97 -1.83
CA MET A 198 -10.19 1.77 -2.93
C MET A 198 -9.53 3.07 -2.43
N ASN A 199 -10.12 3.74 -1.44
CA ASN A 199 -9.52 4.93 -0.86
C ASN A 199 -8.22 4.60 -0.12
N ASN A 200 -8.20 3.49 0.63
CA ASN A 200 -7.00 3.04 1.30
C ASN A 200 -5.89 2.66 0.31
N LEU A 201 -6.22 2.00 -0.81
CA LEU A 201 -5.28 1.72 -1.90
C LEU A 201 -4.66 3.01 -2.46
N LYS A 202 -5.47 4.04 -2.71
CA LYS A 202 -4.98 5.36 -3.18
C LYS A 202 -4.01 6.00 -2.18
N GLU A 203 -4.30 5.88 -0.88
CA GLU A 203 -3.40 6.36 0.18
C GLU A 203 -2.09 5.59 0.23
N CYS A 204 -2.13 4.25 0.13
CA CYS A 204 -0.94 3.40 0.05
C CYS A 204 -0.03 3.82 -1.11
N ILE A 205 -0.59 4.07 -2.30
CA ILE A 205 0.19 4.51 -3.48
C ILE A 205 0.84 5.87 -3.23
N ALA A 206 0.09 6.82 -2.65
CA ALA A 206 0.61 8.16 -2.39
C ALA A 206 1.77 8.12 -1.39
N ARG A 207 1.63 7.35 -0.30
CA ARG A 207 2.69 7.16 0.71
C ARG A 207 3.91 6.45 0.13
N MET A 208 3.70 5.41 -0.70
CA MET A 208 4.77 4.73 -1.43
C MET A 208 5.54 5.67 -2.38
N ALA A 209 4.83 6.55 -3.09
CA ALA A 209 5.47 7.50 -4.00
C ALA A 209 6.41 8.44 -3.25
N LEU A 210 6.03 8.84 -2.03
CA LEU A 210 6.72 9.81 -1.19
C LEU A 210 7.69 9.21 -0.17
N GLY A 211 7.73 7.88 -0.01
CA GLY A 211 8.56 7.24 1.01
C GLY A 211 8.07 7.49 2.44
N LEU A 212 6.75 7.63 2.62
CA LEU A 212 6.14 7.86 3.93
C LEU A 212 5.79 6.55 4.64
N ILE A 213 5.68 6.63 5.97
CA ILE A 213 5.21 5.51 6.81
C ILE A 213 3.84 5.06 6.32
N ARG A 214 3.63 3.74 6.32
CA ARG A 214 2.38 3.10 5.92
C ARG A 214 1.16 3.63 6.71
N PRO A 215 -0.05 3.61 6.15
CA PRO A 215 -1.26 3.91 6.92
C PRO A 215 -1.51 2.82 7.96
N GLU A 216 -2.24 3.17 9.02
CA GLU A 216 -2.62 2.23 10.09
C GLU A 216 -3.45 1.06 9.53
N ILE A 217 -4.34 1.36 8.58
CA ILE A 217 -5.24 0.42 7.92
C ILE A 217 -4.63 0.03 6.56
N LEU A 218 -4.60 -1.27 6.25
CA LEU A 218 -4.03 -1.81 4.99
C LEU A 218 -5.03 -2.62 4.17
N VAL A 219 -6.32 -2.30 4.26
CA VAL A 219 -7.38 -2.95 3.49
C VAL A 219 -7.29 -2.56 2.00
N GLY A 220 -7.64 -3.46 1.09
CA GLY A 220 -7.62 -3.18 -0.35
C GLY A 220 -6.26 -2.98 -1.01
N MET A 221 -5.14 -3.23 -0.31
CA MET A 221 -3.81 -3.11 -0.91
C MET A 221 -3.50 -4.31 -1.82
N ASP A 222 -3.09 -4.06 -3.07
CA ASP A 222 -2.73 -5.12 -4.01
C ASP A 222 -1.34 -5.70 -3.67
N ARG A 223 -1.32 -6.71 -2.80
CA ARG A 223 -0.09 -7.35 -2.31
C ARG A 223 0.74 -8.02 -3.41
N GLN A 224 0.24 -8.15 -4.64
CA GLN A 224 1.05 -8.60 -5.78
C GLN A 224 1.97 -7.50 -6.30
N LEU A 225 1.67 -6.23 -6.00
CA LEU A 225 2.41 -5.06 -6.47
C LEU A 225 3.08 -4.27 -5.34
N PHE A 226 2.61 -4.42 -4.11
CA PHE A 226 3.16 -3.75 -2.92
C PHE A 226 3.90 -4.69 -1.99
N ASP A 227 4.87 -4.12 -1.29
CA ASP A 227 5.60 -4.74 -0.19
C ASP A 227 5.73 -3.75 0.98
N ILE A 228 6.05 -4.25 2.17
CA ILE A 228 6.28 -3.43 3.37
C ILE A 228 7.67 -3.73 3.90
N ILE A 229 8.53 -2.71 3.89
CA ILE A 229 9.88 -2.81 4.42
C ILE A 229 9.99 -2.13 5.78
N ARG A 230 10.93 -2.60 6.59
CA ARG A 230 11.30 -1.99 7.87
C ARG A 230 12.60 -1.22 7.71
N GLU A 231 12.53 0.10 7.84
CA GLU A 231 13.72 0.96 7.85
C GLU A 231 14.03 1.44 9.26
N PRO A 232 15.29 1.39 9.72
CA PRO A 232 15.66 1.94 11.03
C PRO A 232 15.31 3.43 11.13
N LYS A 233 14.78 3.86 12.27
CA LYS A 233 14.57 5.28 12.53
C LYS A 233 15.91 5.97 12.68
N GLU A 234 16.00 7.18 12.12
CA GLU A 234 17.21 7.99 12.20
C GLU A 234 17.62 8.21 13.66
N GLY A 235 18.86 7.85 13.99
CA GLY A 235 19.40 7.91 15.36
C GLY A 235 18.85 6.86 16.34
N ARG A 236 17.98 5.94 15.92
CA ARG A 236 17.40 4.87 16.76
C ARG A 236 17.40 3.51 16.05
N PRO A 237 18.53 2.77 16.07
CA PRO A 237 18.73 1.56 15.26
C PRO A 237 17.82 0.37 15.63
N TYR A 238 17.13 0.42 16.78
CA TYR A 238 16.20 -0.62 17.23
C TYR A 238 14.72 -0.25 17.08
N GLU A 239 14.43 0.96 16.60
CA GLU A 239 13.08 1.36 16.20
C GLU A 239 12.99 1.38 14.68
N PHE A 240 11.89 0.91 14.12
CA PHE A 240 11.71 0.82 12.68
C PHE A 240 10.50 1.62 12.21
N ASN A 241 10.63 2.27 11.07
CA ASN A 241 9.54 2.77 10.25
C ASN A 241 9.11 1.67 9.28
N GLU A 242 7.82 1.44 9.17
CA GLU A 242 7.27 0.52 8.17
C GLU A 242 6.83 1.32 6.95
N LEU A 243 7.52 1.13 5.82
CA LEU A 243 7.28 1.87 4.59
C LEU A 243 6.62 0.97 3.55
N ILE A 244 5.69 1.52 2.79
CA ILE A 244 5.13 0.83 1.63
C ILE A 244 6.07 1.06 0.45
N VAL A 245 6.48 0.00 -0.21
CA VAL A 245 7.25 0.03 -1.45
C VAL A 245 6.54 -0.76 -2.54
N ALA A 246 6.85 -0.47 -3.80
CA ALA A 246 6.45 -1.36 -4.88
C ALA A 246 7.36 -2.61 -4.87
N LEU A 247 6.82 -3.74 -5.32
CA LEU A 247 7.58 -5.00 -5.40
C LEU A 247 8.84 -4.84 -6.24
N ASN A 248 8.72 -4.15 -7.38
CA ASN A 248 9.81 -3.82 -8.30
C ASN A 248 9.53 -2.48 -9.04
N PRO A 249 10.51 -1.95 -9.80
CA PRO A 249 10.34 -0.69 -10.52
C PRO A 249 9.25 -0.70 -11.60
N VAL A 250 8.92 -1.85 -12.20
CA VAL A 250 7.82 -1.97 -13.17
C VAL A 250 6.48 -1.75 -12.46
N ALA A 251 6.26 -2.42 -11.32
CA ALA A 251 5.08 -2.23 -10.49
C ALA A 251 4.94 -0.77 -10.01
N ARG A 252 6.05 -0.14 -9.57
CA ARG A 252 6.03 1.28 -9.19
C ARG A 252 5.54 2.17 -10.33
N ARG A 253 6.08 1.97 -11.54
CA ARG A 253 5.66 2.74 -12.73
C ARG A 253 4.20 2.49 -13.06
N LEU A 254 3.75 1.24 -13.00
CA LEU A 254 2.36 0.89 -13.25
C LEU A 254 1.45 1.65 -12.29
N LEU A 255 1.67 1.55 -10.98
CA LEU A 255 0.84 2.19 -9.97
C LEU A 255 0.77 3.71 -10.15
N MET A 256 1.88 4.33 -10.55
CA MET A 256 1.94 5.78 -10.82
C MET A 256 1.20 6.19 -12.11
N VAL A 257 1.11 5.31 -13.10
CA VAL A 257 0.44 5.58 -14.40
C VAL A 257 -1.04 5.19 -14.36
N TYR A 258 -1.33 4.06 -13.72
CA TYR A 258 -2.64 3.43 -13.71
C TYR A 258 -3.65 4.19 -12.85
N HIS A 259 -3.17 4.91 -11.83
CA HIS A 259 -4.03 5.67 -10.96
C HIS A 259 -4.24 7.12 -11.45
N ASP A 260 -5.52 7.48 -11.45
CA ASP A 260 -6.10 8.73 -11.93
C ASP A 260 -5.52 9.96 -11.20
N LYS A 261 -5.91 11.15 -11.68
CA LYS A 261 -5.65 12.46 -11.10
C LYS A 261 -5.89 12.54 -9.59
N ASP A 262 -6.77 11.70 -9.05
CA ASP A 262 -6.99 11.59 -7.60
C ASP A 262 -5.71 11.18 -6.84
N VAL A 263 -4.93 10.20 -7.33
CA VAL A 263 -3.69 9.77 -6.67
C VAL A 263 -2.61 10.82 -6.78
N LYS A 264 -2.45 11.45 -7.96
CA LYS A 264 -1.56 12.61 -8.10
C LYS A 264 -1.95 13.75 -7.13
N GLY A 265 -3.24 13.97 -6.92
CA GLY A 265 -3.76 14.91 -5.93
C GLY A 265 -3.36 14.53 -4.51
N ARG A 266 -3.52 13.27 -4.11
CA ARG A 266 -3.07 12.74 -2.81
C ARG A 266 -1.56 12.85 -2.62
N ILE A 267 -0.77 12.63 -3.67
CA ILE A 267 0.69 12.82 -3.62
C ILE A 267 1.02 14.30 -3.37
N ALA A 268 0.39 15.23 -4.10
CA ALA A 268 0.60 16.67 -3.89
C ALA A 268 0.22 17.10 -2.45
N GLU A 269 -0.92 16.62 -1.96
CA GLU A 269 -1.39 16.83 -0.59
C GLU A 269 -0.36 16.39 0.45
N LYS A 270 0.03 15.11 0.41
CA LYS A 270 0.98 14.54 1.39
C LYS A 270 2.36 15.19 1.29
N TYR A 271 2.80 15.55 0.09
CA TYR A 271 4.06 16.27 -0.10
C TYR A 271 4.03 17.66 0.53
N LEU A 272 2.95 18.42 0.32
CA LEU A 272 2.74 19.73 0.95
C LEU A 272 2.74 19.60 2.48
N LEU A 273 1.96 18.68 3.03
CA LEU A 273 1.86 18.46 4.47
C LEU A 273 3.21 18.11 5.09
N THR A 274 3.89 17.10 4.55
CA THR A 274 5.21 16.66 5.07
C THR A 274 6.22 17.79 5.02
N THR A 275 6.24 18.57 3.94
CA THR A 275 7.18 19.69 3.79
C THR A 275 6.83 20.84 4.75
N MET A 276 5.55 21.17 4.93
CA MET A 276 5.10 22.14 5.93
C MET A 276 5.42 21.69 7.36
N GLU A 277 5.32 20.39 7.64
CA GLU A 277 5.69 19.82 8.92
C GLU A 277 7.17 19.98 9.26
N LEU A 278 8.03 19.83 8.26
CA LEU A 278 9.48 20.01 8.39
C LEU A 278 9.85 21.50 8.51
N LEU A 279 9.31 22.34 7.62
CA LEU A 279 9.65 23.76 7.55
C LEU A 279 8.99 24.60 8.65
N LYS A 280 7.94 24.08 9.30
CA LYS A 280 7.09 24.81 10.26
C LYS A 280 6.59 26.15 9.72
N LYS A 281 6.39 26.23 8.41
CA LYS A 281 5.98 27.46 7.72
C LYS A 281 5.25 27.13 6.43
N PHE A 282 4.30 27.98 6.08
CA PHE A 282 3.68 27.98 4.76
C PHE A 282 3.54 29.39 4.25
N SER A 283 4.23 29.70 3.15
CA SER A 283 4.08 30.95 2.43
C SER A 283 3.43 30.67 1.08
N PHE A 284 2.41 31.42 0.71
CA PHE A 284 1.67 31.18 -0.51
C PHE A 284 1.10 32.47 -1.07
N LYS A 285 0.91 32.45 -2.38
CA LYS A 285 0.19 33.49 -3.09
C LYS A 285 -1.17 32.97 -3.50
N TYR A 286 -2.19 33.80 -3.45
CA TYR A 286 -3.51 33.43 -3.93
C TYR A 286 -4.14 34.51 -4.79
N ASN A 287 -4.99 34.07 -5.71
CA ASN A 287 -5.84 34.91 -6.53
C ASN A 287 -7.30 34.64 -6.20
N LEU A 288 -8.16 35.58 -6.53
CA LEU A 288 -9.61 35.34 -6.52
C LEU A 288 -10.03 34.82 -7.89
N LYS A 289 -10.83 33.75 -7.92
CA LYS A 289 -11.47 33.30 -9.14
C LYS A 289 -12.45 34.37 -9.63
N VAL A 290 -12.33 34.75 -10.89
CA VAL A 290 -13.27 35.64 -11.59
C VAL A 290 -13.95 34.88 -12.73
N LYS A 291 -14.98 35.49 -13.34
CA LYS A 291 -15.75 34.87 -14.42
C LYS A 291 -14.87 34.39 -15.57
N ALA A 292 -13.84 35.14 -15.92
CA ALA A 292 -12.96 34.85 -17.06
C ALA A 292 -11.76 33.95 -16.75
N GLY A 293 -11.47 33.63 -15.48
CA GLY A 293 -10.20 32.99 -15.11
C GLY A 293 -9.83 33.32 -13.67
N LEU A 294 -8.55 33.62 -13.42
CA LEU A 294 -8.08 34.22 -12.16
C LEU A 294 -8.07 35.74 -12.29
N GLY A 295 -8.38 36.43 -11.19
CA GLY A 295 -8.25 37.88 -11.10
C GLY A 295 -6.78 38.29 -11.14
N ALA A 296 -6.51 39.45 -11.74
CA ALA A 296 -5.14 40.00 -11.86
C ALA A 296 -4.51 40.35 -10.49
N LEU A 297 -5.33 40.61 -9.47
CA LEU A 297 -4.85 40.86 -8.12
C LEU A 297 -4.40 39.56 -7.46
N GLN A 298 -3.15 39.56 -7.01
CA GLN A 298 -2.53 38.50 -6.26
C GLN A 298 -2.29 38.97 -4.82
N TYR A 299 -2.51 38.09 -3.86
CA TYR A 299 -2.37 38.36 -2.44
C TYR A 299 -1.35 37.40 -1.84
N ASP A 300 -0.44 37.92 -1.03
CA ASP A 300 0.57 37.12 -0.34
C ASP A 300 0.14 36.81 1.09
N ARG A 301 0.39 35.57 1.54
CA ARG A 301 0.20 35.10 2.91
C ARG A 301 1.43 34.30 3.34
N SER A 302 1.82 34.45 4.59
CA SER A 302 2.87 33.63 5.21
C SER A 302 2.52 33.38 6.66
N ILE A 303 2.52 32.11 7.05
CA ILE A 303 2.14 31.68 8.40
C ILE A 303 3.24 30.74 8.89
N GLU A 304 3.74 31.00 10.09
CA GLU A 304 4.67 30.15 10.81
C GLU A 304 3.90 29.34 11.86
N PHE A 305 4.18 28.04 11.92
CA PHE A 305 3.48 27.10 12.77
C PHE A 305 4.28 26.87 14.04
N THR A 306 3.65 27.12 15.17
CA THR A 306 4.22 26.75 16.48
C THR A 306 3.78 25.36 16.90
N GLU A 307 2.72 24.83 16.30
CA GLU A 307 2.13 23.56 16.68
C GLU A 307 1.56 22.85 15.44
N ILE A 308 1.62 21.52 15.43
CA ILE A 308 1.03 20.67 14.39
C ILE A 308 0.26 19.57 15.09
N ILE A 309 -1.02 19.44 14.77
CA ILE A 309 -1.94 18.54 15.45
C ILE A 309 -2.62 17.65 14.41
N PRO A 310 -2.17 16.39 14.24
CA PRO A 310 -2.95 15.38 13.55
C PRO A 310 -4.14 14.96 14.43
N PHE A 311 -5.31 14.71 13.82
CA PHE A 311 -6.50 14.27 14.55
C PHE A 311 -7.34 13.31 13.72
N SER A 312 -7.84 12.24 14.35
CA SER A 312 -8.54 11.13 13.69
C SER A 312 -9.96 10.88 14.24
N GLY A 313 -10.78 10.18 13.45
CA GLY A 313 -12.17 9.84 13.79
C GLY A 313 -13.16 11.03 13.82
N HIS A 314 -14.18 10.94 14.67
CA HIS A 314 -15.18 12.02 14.87
C HIS A 314 -14.72 13.12 15.84
N LYS A 315 -13.47 13.07 16.31
CA LYS A 315 -12.98 13.98 17.34
C LYS A 315 -12.49 15.27 16.70
N LEU A 316 -13.07 16.41 17.09
CA LEU A 316 -12.47 17.72 16.84
C LEU A 316 -11.21 17.86 17.71
N PRO A 317 -10.16 18.56 17.24
CA PRO A 317 -9.02 18.90 18.08
C PRO A 317 -9.51 19.72 19.29
N PRO A 318 -8.94 19.54 20.49
CA PRO A 318 -9.39 20.27 21.68
C PRO A 318 -9.46 21.77 21.43
N SER A 319 -10.51 22.46 21.93
CA SER A 319 -10.66 23.91 21.77
C SER A 319 -9.48 24.70 22.34
N THR A 320 -8.76 24.12 23.32
CA THR A 320 -7.50 24.64 23.86
C THR A 320 -6.36 24.73 22.84
N SER A 321 -6.50 24.11 21.67
CA SER A 321 -5.52 24.19 20.57
C SER A 321 -5.62 25.51 19.79
N PHE A 322 -6.69 26.29 20.00
CA PHE A 322 -6.97 27.56 19.33
C PHE A 322 -6.63 28.74 20.23
N THR A 323 -5.36 28.84 20.61
CA THR A 323 -4.87 29.91 21.49
C THR A 323 -4.46 31.15 20.70
N SER A 324 -4.48 32.31 21.36
CA SER A 324 -4.17 33.61 20.75
C SER A 324 -2.69 33.82 20.41
N ASN A 325 -1.81 32.90 20.81
CA ASN A 325 -0.36 33.01 20.63
C ASN A 325 0.26 31.84 19.85
N ARG A 326 -0.54 30.88 19.38
CA ARG A 326 -0.04 29.71 18.65
C ARG A 326 -0.78 29.54 17.34
N SER A 327 -0.06 29.68 16.24
CA SER A 327 -0.58 29.33 14.93
C SER A 327 -0.33 27.84 14.71
N THR A 328 -1.36 27.14 14.24
CA THR A 328 -1.43 25.68 14.29
C THR A 328 -1.83 25.11 12.95
N LEU A 329 -1.09 24.10 12.48
CA LEU A 329 -1.48 23.26 11.35
C LEU A 329 -2.26 22.05 11.88
N PHE A 330 -3.49 21.88 11.42
CA PHE A 330 -4.36 20.77 11.78
C PHE A 330 -4.51 19.81 10.60
N ILE A 331 -4.25 18.53 10.83
CA ILE A 331 -4.24 17.49 9.79
C ILE A 331 -5.34 16.46 10.10
N PRO A 332 -6.48 16.50 9.39
CA PRO A 332 -7.54 15.52 9.56
C PRO A 332 -7.12 14.17 8.95
N GLU A 333 -6.99 13.15 9.78
CA GLU A 333 -6.74 11.76 9.35
C GLU A 333 -8.05 10.95 9.20
N SER A 334 -9.19 11.62 8.99
CA SER A 334 -10.52 11.01 9.04
C SER A 334 -11.39 11.29 7.81
N VAL A 335 -12.16 10.29 7.40
CA VAL A 335 -13.25 10.37 6.39
C VAL A 335 -14.38 11.35 6.74
N ASN A 336 -14.44 11.83 7.98
CA ASN A 336 -15.51 12.72 8.47
C ASN A 336 -15.37 14.19 8.03
N TYR A 337 -14.26 14.58 7.42
CA TYR A 337 -14.08 15.92 6.82
C TYR A 337 -13.97 15.80 5.29
N PRO A 338 -14.99 15.28 4.60
CA PRO A 338 -14.92 15.13 3.15
C PRO A 338 -14.84 16.52 2.51
N GLY A 339 -13.67 16.85 1.93
CA GLY A 339 -13.47 18.06 1.15
C GLY A 339 -12.53 19.11 1.75
N TYR A 340 -11.82 18.81 2.84
CA TYR A 340 -10.64 19.57 3.26
C TYR A 340 -9.48 18.64 3.61
N ASP A 341 -8.31 18.92 3.07
CA ASP A 341 -7.12 18.12 3.34
C ASP A 341 -6.34 18.60 4.58
N PHE A 342 -6.41 19.89 4.91
CA PHE A 342 -5.86 20.46 6.14
C PHE A 342 -6.43 21.82 6.51
N PHE A 343 -6.22 22.22 7.76
CA PHE A 343 -6.61 23.54 8.27
C PHE A 343 -5.43 24.27 8.90
N ILE A 344 -5.42 25.59 8.80
CA ILE A 344 -4.45 26.47 9.43
C ILE A 344 -5.17 27.47 10.32
N TRP A 345 -4.89 27.43 11.62
CA TRP A 345 -5.23 28.50 12.54
C TRP A 345 -4.12 29.54 12.56
N ASP A 346 -4.42 30.76 12.14
CA ASP A 346 -3.53 31.90 12.29
C ASP A 346 -3.92 32.69 13.53
N SER A 347 -3.17 32.51 14.61
CA SER A 347 -3.41 33.18 15.90
C SER A 347 -3.30 34.70 15.83
N LYS A 348 -2.45 35.24 14.94
CA LYS A 348 -2.21 36.69 14.82
C LYS A 348 -3.44 37.39 14.26
N THR A 349 -4.03 36.82 13.21
CA THR A 349 -5.23 37.38 12.57
C THR A 349 -6.52 36.80 13.12
N LYS A 350 -6.43 35.74 13.94
CA LYS A 350 -7.54 34.92 14.44
C LYS A 350 -8.40 34.33 13.32
N VAL A 351 -7.77 33.89 12.24
CA VAL A 351 -8.46 33.32 11.08
C VAL A 351 -8.21 31.82 11.01
N ILE A 352 -9.27 31.05 10.78
CA ILE A 352 -9.17 29.62 10.45
C ILE A 352 -9.26 29.45 8.93
N SER A 353 -8.25 28.86 8.31
CA SER A 353 -8.19 28.66 6.86
C SER A 353 -8.25 27.17 6.54
N ALA A 354 -9.18 26.76 5.69
CA ALA A 354 -9.29 25.39 5.20
C ALA A 354 -8.70 25.27 3.79
N PHE A 355 -7.97 24.19 3.52
CA PHE A 355 -7.31 23.96 2.24
C PHE A 355 -7.76 22.66 1.61
N GLN A 356 -8.00 22.70 0.29
CA GLN A 356 -8.23 21.51 -0.52
C GLN A 356 -7.24 21.51 -1.70
N VAL A 357 -6.47 20.44 -1.80
CA VAL A 357 -5.50 20.17 -2.86
C VAL A 357 -6.17 19.31 -3.92
N THR A 358 -6.05 19.70 -5.19
CA THR A 358 -6.53 18.87 -6.30
C THR A 358 -5.79 19.18 -7.59
N ILE A 359 -5.68 18.18 -8.46
CA ILE A 359 -5.16 18.35 -9.83
C ILE A 359 -6.25 18.13 -10.89
N ARG A 360 -7.50 18.29 -10.47
CA ARG A 360 -8.68 18.37 -11.35
C ARG A 360 -9.20 19.80 -11.33
N ASN A 361 -10.04 20.15 -12.30
CA ASN A 361 -10.75 21.41 -12.27
C ASN A 361 -11.80 21.39 -11.15
N PRO A 362 -11.61 22.11 -10.03
CA PRO A 362 -12.53 22.07 -8.91
C PRO A 362 -13.82 22.85 -9.19
N PHE A 363 -13.99 23.43 -10.38
CA PHE A 363 -15.09 24.34 -10.71
C PHE A 363 -16.01 23.84 -11.84
N HIS A 364 -15.73 22.67 -12.44
CA HIS A 364 -16.53 22.12 -13.55
C HIS A 364 -17.68 21.22 -13.07
N SER A 365 -17.41 20.36 -12.09
CA SER A 365 -18.34 19.37 -11.52
C SER A 365 -18.66 19.62 -10.04
N HIS A 366 -17.85 20.44 -9.36
CA HIS A 366 -18.09 20.91 -8.00
C HIS A 366 -18.50 22.39 -8.09
N ALA A 367 -19.80 22.66 -8.06
CA ALA A 367 -20.35 24.01 -8.22
C ALA A 367 -19.95 24.97 -7.07
N LYS A 368 -19.35 24.42 -6.02
CA LYS A 368 -18.66 24.97 -4.85
C LYS A 368 -18.20 23.72 -4.09
N ILE A 369 -17.35 23.83 -3.08
CA ILE A 369 -17.50 22.86 -1.98
C ILE A 369 -18.94 23.07 -1.50
N ASP A 370 -19.82 22.09 -1.69
CA ASP A 370 -21.26 22.31 -1.83
C ASP A 370 -21.82 23.36 -0.85
N SER A 371 -22.49 24.37 -1.39
CA SER A 371 -22.66 25.73 -0.86
C SER A 371 -23.38 25.87 0.49
N GLY A 372 -23.82 24.76 1.09
CA GLY A 372 -24.34 24.67 2.45
C GLY A 372 -23.28 24.10 3.39
N SER A 373 -22.91 22.85 3.21
CA SER A 373 -22.09 22.07 4.16
C SER A 373 -20.68 22.61 4.37
N ALA A 374 -20.00 23.12 3.35
CA ALA A 374 -18.64 23.66 3.53
C ALA A 374 -18.62 25.03 4.20
N LYS A 375 -19.57 25.89 3.81
CA LYS A 375 -19.75 27.20 4.45
C LYS A 375 -20.21 27.03 5.89
N GLU A 376 -21.12 26.10 6.13
CA GLU A 376 -21.61 25.70 7.44
C GLU A 376 -20.51 25.03 8.28
N ASN A 377 -19.68 24.17 7.71
CA ASN A 377 -18.49 23.63 8.37
C ASN A 377 -17.48 24.74 8.71
N CYS A 378 -17.21 25.68 7.80
CA CYS A 378 -16.34 26.82 8.09
C CYS A 378 -16.93 27.73 9.18
N ILE A 379 -18.25 27.94 9.19
CA ILE A 379 -18.96 28.68 10.26
C ILE A 379 -18.90 27.92 11.59
N ASN A 380 -19.06 26.60 11.57
CA ASN A 380 -18.95 25.73 12.74
C ASN A 380 -17.52 25.76 13.29
N TRP A 381 -16.52 25.65 12.42
CA TRP A 381 -15.10 25.80 12.79
C TRP A 381 -14.84 27.18 13.36
N ARG A 382 -15.26 28.24 12.68
CA ARG A 382 -15.13 29.63 13.16
C ARG A 382 -15.74 29.81 14.55
N SER A 383 -16.92 29.25 14.79
CA SER A 383 -17.59 29.33 16.09
C SER A 383 -16.85 28.49 17.14
N TYR A 384 -16.45 27.27 16.78
CA TYR A 384 -15.73 26.34 17.65
C TYR A 384 -14.39 26.92 18.16
N CYS A 385 -13.64 27.59 17.28
CA CYS A 385 -12.36 28.21 17.63
C CYS A 385 -12.43 29.71 17.95
N SER A 386 -13.63 30.30 17.97
CA SER A 386 -13.84 31.74 18.19
C SER A 386 -13.02 32.63 17.22
N ALA A 387 -12.95 32.22 15.95
CA ALA A 387 -12.22 32.92 14.90
C ALA A 387 -12.94 34.23 14.46
N THR A 388 -12.14 35.24 14.12
CA THR A 388 -12.64 36.50 13.53
C THR A 388 -13.12 36.29 12.11
N ALA A 389 -12.55 35.33 11.37
CA ALA A 389 -12.99 34.93 10.04
C ALA A 389 -12.64 33.47 9.73
N SER A 390 -13.23 32.95 8.66
CA SER A 390 -12.90 31.63 8.10
C SER A 390 -12.73 31.73 6.59
N ASP A 391 -11.64 31.16 6.08
CA ASP A 391 -11.29 31.19 4.66
C ASP A 391 -11.15 29.78 4.08
N VAL A 392 -11.41 29.64 2.78
CA VAL A 392 -11.26 28.38 2.04
C VAL A 392 -10.36 28.64 0.85
N TYR A 393 -9.34 27.79 0.68
CA TYR A 393 -8.36 27.86 -0.38
C TYR A 393 -8.33 26.57 -1.22
N TRP A 394 -8.36 26.74 -2.54
CA TRP A 394 -8.09 25.66 -3.49
C TRP A 394 -6.63 25.71 -3.91
N VAL A 395 -5.89 24.62 -3.71
CA VAL A 395 -4.49 24.49 -4.15
C VAL A 395 -4.47 23.62 -5.39
N ILE A 396 -4.21 24.21 -6.56
CA ILE A 396 -4.37 23.54 -7.87
C ILE A 396 -3.28 23.95 -8.88
N PRO A 397 -3.02 23.14 -9.92
CA PRO A 397 -2.26 23.57 -11.09
C PRO A 397 -3.01 24.66 -11.89
N GLU A 398 -2.28 25.57 -12.54
CA GLU A 398 -2.87 26.64 -13.35
C GLU A 398 -3.76 26.10 -14.47
N GLY A 399 -3.31 25.03 -15.14
CA GLY A 399 -4.08 24.34 -16.18
C GLY A 399 -5.42 23.76 -15.69
N CYS A 400 -5.62 23.64 -14.37
CA CYS A 400 -6.84 23.13 -13.77
C CYS A 400 -7.86 24.21 -13.40
N VAL A 401 -7.56 25.52 -13.48
CA VAL A 401 -8.50 26.60 -13.13
C VAL A 401 -9.78 26.56 -13.98
N GLY A 402 -9.72 25.96 -15.18
CA GLY A 402 -10.87 25.79 -16.05
C GLY A 402 -11.33 27.07 -16.76
N SER A 403 -12.33 26.92 -17.62
CA SER A 403 -12.92 28.00 -18.41
C SER A 403 -13.98 28.79 -17.61
N LYS A 404 -14.77 29.63 -18.29
CA LYS A 404 -15.67 30.61 -17.66
C LYS A 404 -16.68 29.95 -16.71
N SER A 405 -16.66 30.33 -15.43
CA SER A 405 -17.62 29.84 -14.41
C SER A 405 -18.09 30.99 -13.53
N ASN A 406 -19.41 31.21 -13.50
CA ASN A 406 -20.04 32.23 -12.64
C ASN A 406 -20.15 31.75 -11.18
N ASN A 407 -20.34 30.45 -10.96
CA ASN A 407 -20.57 29.88 -9.63
C ASN A 407 -19.29 29.82 -8.78
N ALA A 408 -18.13 29.85 -9.44
CA ALA A 408 -16.82 29.82 -8.80
C ALA A 408 -16.26 31.21 -8.44
N VAL A 409 -16.93 32.31 -8.82
CA VAL A 409 -16.43 33.66 -8.56
C VAL A 409 -16.26 33.91 -7.06
N GLY A 410 -15.11 34.45 -6.66
CA GLY A 410 -14.76 34.74 -5.27
C GLY A 410 -14.06 33.60 -4.52
N ASN A 411 -13.92 32.41 -5.11
CA ASN A 411 -13.07 31.36 -4.52
C ASN A 411 -11.61 31.80 -4.49
N ARG A 412 -10.91 31.49 -3.39
CA ARG A 412 -9.46 31.75 -3.27
C ARG A 412 -8.69 30.58 -3.85
N VAL A 413 -7.76 30.87 -4.75
CA VAL A 413 -7.00 29.88 -5.50
C VAL A 413 -5.51 30.13 -5.28
N VAL A 414 -4.82 29.10 -4.80
CA VAL A 414 -3.36 29.01 -4.69
C VAL A 414 -2.88 28.13 -5.83
N LEU A 415 -1.93 28.63 -6.62
CA LEU A 415 -1.38 27.90 -7.75
C LEU A 415 -0.18 27.06 -7.33
N PHE A 416 -0.06 25.83 -7.82
CA PHE A 416 1.13 24.99 -7.63
C PHE A 416 2.40 25.71 -8.08
N GLU A 417 2.29 26.42 -9.20
CA GLU A 417 3.33 27.25 -9.82
C GLU A 417 3.82 28.36 -8.87
N SER A 418 2.95 28.87 -8.00
CA SER A 418 3.34 29.86 -6.99
C SER A 418 4.05 29.26 -5.77
N LEU A 419 4.01 27.93 -5.64
CA LEU A 419 4.56 27.18 -4.52
C LEU A 419 5.89 26.49 -4.86
N THR A 420 6.26 26.34 -6.13
CA THR A 420 7.44 25.56 -6.58
C THR A 420 8.76 25.98 -5.92
N ASN A 421 8.93 27.25 -5.57
CA ASN A 421 10.13 27.70 -4.83
C ASN A 421 10.29 27.05 -3.45
N GLN A 422 9.18 26.73 -2.79
CA GLN A 422 9.16 26.04 -1.50
C GLN A 422 8.91 24.52 -1.66
N PHE A 423 8.23 24.14 -2.73
CA PHE A 423 7.74 22.78 -2.98
C PHE A 423 8.05 22.37 -4.44
N PRO A 424 9.33 22.20 -4.81
CA PRO A 424 9.75 22.04 -6.22
C PRO A 424 9.15 20.80 -6.89
N ALA A 425 8.90 19.72 -6.15
CA ALA A 425 8.36 18.50 -6.73
C ALA A 425 6.91 18.65 -7.25
N LEU A 426 6.19 19.72 -6.89
CA LEU A 426 4.85 19.99 -7.43
C LEU A 426 4.85 20.20 -8.94
N GLU A 427 5.94 20.68 -9.53
CA GLU A 427 6.05 20.89 -10.98
C GLU A 427 5.84 19.58 -11.77
N ASN A 428 6.33 18.46 -11.23
CA ASN A 428 6.20 17.14 -11.85
C ASN A 428 4.76 16.59 -11.81
N LEU A 429 3.86 17.24 -11.06
CA LEU A 429 2.46 16.85 -10.91
C LEU A 429 1.50 17.69 -11.79
N ILE A 430 2.02 18.69 -12.52
CA ILE A 430 1.24 19.68 -13.30
C ILE A 430 0.72 19.13 -14.66
N LEU A 431 1.10 17.92 -15.05
CA LEU A 431 0.76 17.29 -16.35
C LEU A 431 -0.67 16.72 -16.44
#